data_AF-A0A9W6GLJ9-F1
#
_entry.id   AF-A0A9W6GLJ9-F1
#
_cell.length_a   1.000
_cell.length_b   1.000
_cell.length_c   1.000
_cell.angle_alpha   90.00
_cell.angle_beta   90.00
_cell.angle_gamma   90.00
#
_symmetry.space_group_name_H-M   'P 1'
#
loop_
_entity.id
_entity.type
_entity.pdbx_description
1 polymer ?
#
loop_
_entity_poly.entity_id
_entity_poly.type
_entity_poly.pdbx_seq_one_letter_code
_entity_poly.pdbx_strand_id
1 'polypeptide(L)'
;MTIKNIQTTLNSSVSLLSSHFNLPADYAFLKKVPLIKDFAQPTLQFSKKRKRFIQVKESPLSGVSINEKQWLCYPAYWNSKLTYIYIHENQLSQGLAFCNLFERAHIDVSAVVPEVIYLFGMRDFNSELPTLFHRDIQNDITLIY
;
A
#
# COMPACT_ATOMS: atom_id res chain seq x y z
N MET A 1 -5.85 3.18 17.73
CA MET A 1 -4.50 3.58 18.18
C MET A 1 -3.96 4.50 17.10
N THR A 2 -4.00 5.82 17.28
CA THR A 2 -3.74 6.80 16.21
C THR A 2 -2.31 6.68 15.65
N ILE A 3 -2.07 6.99 14.37
CA ILE A 3 -0.70 7.04 13.77
C ILE A 3 0.28 7.89 14.61
N LYS A 4 -0.20 8.89 15.36
CA LYS A 4 0.60 9.63 16.36
C LYS A 4 1.18 8.75 17.49
N ASN A 5 0.50 7.68 17.89
CA ASN A 5 0.99 6.70 18.86
C ASN A 5 1.83 5.57 18.22
N ILE A 6 1.66 5.36 16.91
CA ILE A 6 2.60 4.56 16.13
C ILE A 6 3.96 5.27 16.09
N GLN A 7 3.99 6.61 15.92
CA GLN A 7 5.23 7.37 16.12
C GLN A 7 5.84 7.04 17.48
N THR A 8 5.15 7.20 18.61
CA THR A 8 5.76 6.96 19.93
C THR A 8 6.18 5.52 20.25
N THR A 9 5.64 4.50 19.56
CA THR A 9 5.99 3.08 19.81
C THR A 9 6.94 2.49 18.74
N LEU A 10 6.95 3.03 17.52
CA LEU A 10 7.83 2.66 16.40
C LEU A 10 8.93 3.72 16.13
N ASN A 11 9.13 4.67 17.05
CA ASN A 11 10.00 5.85 16.94
C ASN A 11 11.50 5.55 16.68
N SER A 12 11.92 4.28 16.62
CA SER A 12 13.28 3.87 16.24
C SER A 12 13.39 3.25 14.84
N SER A 13 12.29 3.04 14.11
CA SER A 13 12.32 2.19 12.90
C SER A 13 11.71 2.78 11.64
N VAL A 14 10.81 3.77 11.70
CA VAL A 14 10.09 4.27 10.51
C VAL A 14 10.24 5.77 10.33
N SER A 15 10.70 6.21 9.15
CA SER A 15 10.78 7.63 8.78
C SER A 15 9.62 8.01 7.85
N LEU A 16 8.91 9.11 8.15
CA LEU A 16 7.79 9.61 7.34
C LEU A 16 8.16 10.90 6.58
N LEU A 17 7.67 11.06 5.35
CA LEU A 17 7.73 12.33 4.61
C LEU A 17 6.32 12.86 4.35
N SER A 18 6.20 14.19 4.30
CA SER A 18 5.05 14.89 3.72
C SER A 18 4.96 14.54 2.23
N SER A 19 3.83 13.97 1.83
CA SER A 19 3.63 13.29 0.56
C SER A 19 3.32 14.28 -0.57
N HIS A 20 4.16 14.27 -1.62
CA HIS A 20 3.85 14.88 -2.92
C HIS A 20 3.62 13.77 -3.94
N PHE A 21 2.51 13.05 -3.82
CA PHE A 21 2.17 11.98 -4.76
C PHE A 21 1.58 12.53 -6.04
N ASN A 22 2.14 12.13 -7.18
CA ASN A 22 1.49 12.31 -8.46
C ASN A 22 0.50 11.16 -8.68
N LEU A 23 -0.77 11.44 -8.42
CA LEU A 23 -1.88 10.50 -8.62
C LEU A 23 -2.98 11.19 -9.45
N PRO A 24 -3.68 10.44 -10.31
CA PRO A 24 -4.86 10.94 -11.01
C PRO A 24 -5.95 11.42 -10.06
N ALA A 25 -6.91 12.19 -10.58
CA ALA A 25 -7.98 12.79 -9.80
C ALA A 25 -8.80 11.75 -9.01
N ASP A 26 -9.06 10.59 -9.63
CA ASP A 26 -9.81 9.48 -9.04
C ASP A 26 -9.14 8.90 -7.79
N TYR A 27 -7.83 9.13 -7.64
CA TYR A 27 -7.01 8.65 -6.51
C TYR A 27 -6.52 9.80 -5.62
N ALA A 28 -7.03 11.01 -5.79
CA ALA A 28 -6.54 12.20 -5.09
C ALA A 28 -6.66 12.07 -3.55
N PHE A 29 -7.64 11.32 -3.05
CA PHE A 29 -7.81 11.07 -1.62
C PHE A 29 -6.65 10.29 -1.00
N LEU A 30 -5.95 9.47 -1.78
CA LEU A 30 -4.76 8.73 -1.34
C LEU A 30 -3.51 9.61 -1.19
N LYS A 31 -3.50 10.82 -1.77
CA LYS A 31 -2.34 11.73 -1.69
C LYS A 31 -2.04 12.20 -0.26
N LYS A 32 -3.05 12.20 0.61
CA LYS A 32 -2.93 12.67 2.00
C LYS A 32 -2.34 11.62 2.94
N VAL A 33 -2.20 10.38 2.48
CA VAL A 33 -1.61 9.30 3.27
C VAL A 33 -0.11 9.56 3.43
N PRO A 34 0.44 9.45 4.65
CA PRO A 34 1.87 9.65 4.88
C PRO A 34 2.70 8.52 4.27
N LEU A 35 3.88 8.87 3.76
CA LEU A 35 4.78 7.94 3.08
C LEU A 35 5.84 7.37 4.02
N ILE A 36 6.03 6.06 3.97
CA ILE A 36 7.11 5.31 4.62
C ILE A 36 8.37 5.47 3.76
N LYS A 37 9.35 6.22 4.26
CA LYS A 37 10.66 6.35 3.64
C LYS A 37 11.48 5.10 3.85
N ASP A 38 11.53 4.64 5.10
CA ASP A 38 12.35 3.52 5.56
C ASP A 38 11.60 2.79 6.68
N PHE A 39 11.87 1.49 6.83
CA PHE A 39 11.39 0.68 7.94
C PHE A 39 12.40 -0.41 8.30
N ALA A 40 12.56 -0.71 9.60
CA ALA A 40 13.34 -1.88 10.03
C ALA A 40 12.61 -3.15 9.58
N GLN A 41 13.29 -3.96 8.75
CA GLN A 41 12.70 -5.16 8.16
C GLN A 41 12.41 -6.21 9.24
N PRO A 42 11.15 -6.61 9.47
CA PRO A 42 10.86 -7.69 10.40
C PRO A 42 11.32 -9.03 9.81
N THR A 43 11.73 -9.97 10.67
CA THR A 43 12.06 -11.34 10.27
C THR A 43 10.86 -12.00 9.59
N LEU A 44 11.04 -12.50 8.37
CA LEU A 44 9.96 -13.09 7.56
C LEU A 44 9.45 -14.39 8.21
N GLN A 45 8.16 -14.46 8.53
CA GLN A 45 7.44 -15.71 8.78
C GLN A 45 6.25 -15.80 7.81
N PHE A 46 6.52 -16.17 6.56
CA PHE A 46 5.48 -16.41 5.56
C PHE A 46 5.23 -17.91 5.37
N SER A 47 3.97 -18.32 5.45
CA SER A 47 3.58 -19.63 4.91
C SER A 47 3.63 -19.58 3.38
N LYS A 48 4.16 -20.63 2.74
CA LYS A 48 4.29 -20.76 1.26
C LYS A 48 2.95 -20.97 0.54
N LYS A 49 1.85 -20.39 1.03
CA LYS A 49 0.55 -20.47 0.34
C LYS A 49 0.57 -19.59 -0.90
N ARG A 50 0.24 -20.16 -2.06
CA ARG A 50 0.05 -19.40 -3.30
C ARG A 50 -1.21 -18.54 -3.18
N LYS A 51 -1.06 -17.21 -3.23
CA LYS A 51 -2.21 -16.29 -3.34
C LYS A 51 -2.79 -16.41 -4.74
N ARG A 52 -4.12 -16.57 -4.83
CA ARG A 52 -4.85 -16.52 -6.10
C ARG A 52 -5.28 -15.09 -6.34
N PHE A 53 -5.05 -14.59 -7.56
CA PHE A 53 -5.50 -13.28 -8.01
C PHE A 53 -6.73 -13.44 -8.89
N ILE A 54 -7.80 -12.69 -8.61
CA ILE A 54 -9.03 -12.69 -9.42
C ILE A 54 -9.29 -11.26 -9.90
N GLN A 55 -9.48 -11.12 -11.22
CA GLN A 55 -9.86 -9.84 -11.80
C GLN A 55 -11.33 -9.55 -11.54
N VAL A 56 -11.64 -8.32 -11.17
CA VAL A 56 -13.01 -7.80 -11.07
C VAL A 56 -13.24 -6.64 -12.02
N LYS A 57 -14.49 -6.47 -12.44
CA LYS A 57 -14.89 -5.39 -13.37
C LYS A 57 -15.06 -4.05 -12.67
N GLU A 58 -15.46 -4.05 -11.41
CA GLU A 58 -15.76 -2.85 -10.64
C GLU A 58 -14.59 -2.47 -9.76
N SER A 59 -14.30 -1.17 -9.67
CA SER A 59 -13.28 -0.66 -8.75
C SER A 59 -13.80 -0.78 -7.32
N PRO A 60 -13.02 -1.33 -6.38
CA PRO A 60 -13.42 -1.34 -4.97
C PRO A 60 -13.45 0.05 -4.35
N LEU A 61 -12.84 1.04 -5.02
CA LEU A 61 -12.76 2.39 -4.51
C LEU A 61 -14.04 3.17 -4.79
N SER A 62 -14.96 2.63 -5.60
CA SER A 62 -16.29 3.19 -5.82
C SER A 62 -17.08 3.20 -4.51
N GLY A 63 -17.14 4.36 -3.85
CA GLY A 63 -17.88 4.56 -2.60
C GLY A 63 -17.09 4.28 -1.32
N VAL A 64 -15.80 3.97 -1.40
CA VAL A 64 -14.94 3.78 -0.22
C VAL A 64 -14.30 5.09 0.21
N SER A 65 -14.50 5.47 1.47
CA SER A 65 -13.80 6.59 2.10
C SER A 65 -12.64 6.06 2.93
N ILE A 66 -11.42 6.37 2.54
CA ILE A 66 -10.21 6.03 3.29
C ILE A 66 -9.89 7.16 4.26
N ASN A 67 -9.79 6.84 5.55
CA ASN A 67 -9.27 7.75 6.56
C ASN A 67 -7.74 7.76 6.50
N GLU A 68 -7.15 8.82 5.96
CA GLU A 68 -5.70 8.93 5.74
C GLU A 68 -4.86 8.74 7.01
N LYS A 69 -5.45 8.96 8.19
CA LYS A 69 -4.80 8.78 9.50
C LYS A 69 -4.72 7.33 9.97
N GLN A 70 -5.21 6.38 9.18
CA GLN A 70 -5.17 4.94 9.47
C GLN A 70 -4.36 4.16 8.45
N TRP A 71 -3.71 4.85 7.50
CA TRP A 71 -2.98 4.22 6.42
C TRP A 71 -1.56 4.78 6.35
N LEU A 72 -0.64 3.96 5.86
CA LEU A 72 0.71 4.36 5.47
C LEU A 72 0.96 3.92 4.02
N CYS A 73 1.71 4.69 3.24
CA CYS A 73 2.08 4.33 1.87
C CYS A 73 3.56 3.96 1.77
N TYR A 74 3.89 2.81 1.20
CA TYR A 74 5.25 2.38 0.90
C TYR A 74 5.45 2.29 -0.63
N PRO A 75 6.30 3.14 -1.23
CA PRO A 75 6.63 3.05 -2.65
C PRO A 75 7.67 1.94 -2.89
N ALA A 76 7.38 1.06 -3.85
CA ALA A 76 8.21 -0.07 -4.18
C ALA A 76 8.12 -0.41 -5.67
N TYR A 77 9.03 -1.25 -6.16
CA TYR A 77 8.96 -1.87 -7.47
C TYR A 77 8.52 -3.33 -7.34
N TRP A 78 7.44 -3.68 -8.05
CA TRP A 78 7.01 -5.06 -8.24
C TRP A 78 7.23 -5.46 -9.68
N ASN A 79 8.19 -6.36 -9.94
CA ASN A 79 8.57 -6.75 -11.30
C ASN A 79 8.83 -5.51 -12.19
N SER A 80 9.66 -4.59 -11.69
CA SER A 80 10.00 -3.31 -12.34
C SER A 80 8.86 -2.30 -12.50
N LYS A 81 7.67 -2.57 -11.95
CA LYS A 81 6.54 -1.64 -11.97
C LYS A 81 6.46 -0.80 -10.71
N LEU A 82 6.36 0.52 -10.86
CA LEU A 82 6.19 1.40 -9.70
C LEU A 82 4.85 1.09 -9.02
N THR A 83 4.93 0.65 -7.77
CA THR A 83 3.82 0.17 -6.97
C THR A 83 3.74 0.96 -5.68
N TYR A 84 2.60 1.60 -5.43
CA TYR A 84 2.30 2.24 -4.16
C TYR A 84 1.50 1.28 -3.28
N ILE A 85 2.13 0.80 -2.20
CA ILE A 85 1.53 -0.14 -1.26
C ILE A 85 0.98 0.65 -0.07
N TYR A 86 -0.33 0.77 -0.01
CA TYR A 86 -1.06 1.36 1.12
C TYR A 86 -1.35 0.28 2.15
N ILE A 87 -0.98 0.50 3.40
CA ILE A 87 -1.12 -0.47 4.50
C ILE A 87 -2.01 0.13 5.58
N HIS A 88 -3.10 -0.56 5.92
CA HIS A 88 -3.97 -0.18 7.04
C HIS A 88 -3.27 -0.44 8.39
N GLU A 89 -3.49 0.44 9.37
CA GLU A 89 -2.86 0.41 10.70
C GLU A 89 -3.06 -0.92 11.45
N ASN A 90 -4.27 -1.49 11.37
CA ASN A 90 -4.60 -2.80 11.94
C ASN A 90 -3.76 -3.96 11.38
N GLN A 91 -3.13 -3.78 10.23
CA GLN A 91 -2.36 -4.81 9.52
C GLN A 91 -0.90 -4.39 9.32
N LEU A 92 -0.40 -3.39 10.05
CA LEU A 92 0.91 -2.78 9.81
C LEU A 92 2.06 -3.80 9.82
N SER A 93 2.12 -4.68 10.83
CA SER A 93 3.19 -5.68 10.94
C SER A 93 3.22 -6.64 9.76
N GLN A 94 2.05 -7.10 9.30
CA GLN A 94 1.95 -8.02 8.16
C GLN A 94 2.22 -7.29 6.84
N GLY A 95 1.74 -6.05 6.69
CA GLY A 95 2.00 -5.22 5.52
C GLY A 95 3.48 -4.86 5.37
N LEU A 96 4.17 -4.49 6.45
CA LEU A 96 5.61 -4.22 6.44
C LEU A 96 6.42 -5.47 6.12
N ALA A 97 6.07 -6.63 6.69
CA ALA A 97 6.69 -7.89 6.31
C ALA A 97 6.45 -8.22 4.83
N PHE A 98 5.27 -7.89 4.28
CA PHE A 98 4.95 -8.09 2.87
C PHE A 98 5.78 -7.18 1.96
N CYS A 99 6.01 -5.93 2.37
CA CYS A 99 6.87 -4.99 1.65
C CYS A 99 8.31 -5.50 1.45
N ASN A 100 8.81 -6.38 2.32
CA ASN A 100 10.13 -7.01 2.14
C ASN A 100 10.24 -7.89 0.89
N LEU A 101 9.13 -8.26 0.25
CA LEU A 101 9.12 -9.03 -1.00
C LEU A 101 9.34 -8.16 -2.24
N PHE A 102 9.37 -6.84 -2.07
CA PHE A 102 9.47 -5.88 -3.16
C PHE A 102 10.81 -5.18 -3.14
N GLU A 103 11.24 -4.74 -4.32
CA GLU A 103 12.39 -3.86 -4.42
C GLU A 103 11.98 -2.47 -3.96
N ARG A 104 12.78 -1.86 -3.09
CA ARG A 104 12.46 -0.54 -2.55
C ARG A 104 12.57 0.53 -3.65
N ALA A 105 11.58 1.41 -3.74
CA ALA A 105 11.69 2.56 -4.63
C ALA A 105 12.35 3.76 -3.92
N HIS A 106 13.07 4.58 -4.68
CA HIS A 106 13.63 5.84 -4.18
C HIS A 106 12.51 6.87 -3.96
N ILE A 107 12.70 7.78 -3.00
CA ILE A 107 11.70 8.81 -2.65
C ILE A 107 11.34 9.73 -3.83
N ASP A 108 12.26 9.90 -4.78
CA ASP A 108 12.10 10.75 -5.97
C ASP A 108 10.97 10.27 -6.90
N VAL A 109 10.54 9.01 -6.76
CA VAL A 109 9.40 8.45 -7.49
C VAL A 109 8.04 8.99 -7.00
N SER A 110 8.01 9.75 -5.90
CA SER A 110 6.76 10.35 -5.40
C SER A 110 6.09 11.25 -6.45
N ALA A 111 6.89 11.88 -7.33
CA ALA A 111 6.40 12.69 -8.44
C ALA A 111 5.93 11.87 -9.68
N VAL A 112 6.09 10.55 -9.65
CA VAL A 112 5.75 9.65 -10.76
C VAL A 112 4.43 8.94 -10.48
N VAL A 113 3.56 8.87 -11.49
CA VAL A 113 2.31 8.10 -11.38
C VAL A 113 2.65 6.61 -11.27
N PRO A 114 2.17 5.88 -10.25
CA PRO A 114 2.42 4.46 -10.13
C PRO A 114 1.64 3.68 -11.20
N GLU A 115 2.16 2.53 -11.62
CA GLU A 115 1.43 1.59 -12.48
C GLU A 115 0.50 0.68 -11.66
N VAL A 116 0.77 0.54 -10.36
CA VAL A 116 0.05 -0.35 -9.45
C VAL A 116 -0.22 0.36 -8.13
N ILE A 117 -1.47 0.26 -7.65
CA ILE A 117 -1.87 0.67 -6.31
C ILE A 117 -2.32 -0.59 -5.57
N TYR A 118 -1.66 -0.90 -4.46
CA TYR A 118 -1.98 -2.06 -3.63
C TYR A 118 -2.56 -1.58 -2.29
N LEU A 119 -3.79 -1.99 -1.96
CA LEU A 119 -4.49 -1.62 -0.72
C LEU A 119 -4.48 -2.81 0.26
N PHE A 120 -3.44 -2.88 1.07
CA PHE A 120 -3.25 -3.94 2.06
C PHE A 120 -4.09 -3.70 3.32
N GLY A 121 -5.09 -4.56 3.53
CA GLY A 121 -6.00 -4.48 4.67
C GLY A 121 -7.32 -3.75 4.39
N MET A 122 -7.68 -3.54 3.12
CA MET A 122 -9.00 -2.99 2.75
C MET A 122 -10.13 -4.00 2.97
N ARG A 123 -9.81 -5.29 2.96
CA ARG A 123 -10.71 -6.40 3.32
C ARG A 123 -10.14 -7.12 4.52
N ASP A 124 -11.00 -7.74 5.31
CA ASP A 124 -10.57 -8.62 6.40
C ASP A 124 -9.59 -9.66 5.84
N PHE A 125 -8.42 -9.75 6.47
CA PHE A 125 -7.37 -10.65 6.04
C PHE A 125 -7.83 -12.09 6.30
N ASN A 126 -8.34 -12.74 5.26
CA ASN A 126 -8.62 -14.16 5.26
C ASN A 126 -7.76 -14.83 4.18
N SER A 127 -6.86 -15.72 4.60
CA SER A 127 -5.92 -16.43 3.71
C SER A 127 -6.59 -17.35 2.70
N GLU A 128 -7.89 -17.65 2.88
CA GLU A 128 -8.69 -18.46 1.96
C GLU A 128 -9.35 -17.63 0.86
N LEU A 129 -9.46 -16.31 1.06
CA LEU A 129 -10.02 -15.42 0.06
C LEU A 129 -8.97 -15.07 -1.01
N PRO A 130 -9.38 -15.01 -2.28
CA PRO A 130 -8.51 -14.53 -3.35
C PRO A 130 -8.22 -13.03 -3.17
N THR A 131 -7.02 -12.63 -3.56
CA THR A 131 -6.69 -11.21 -3.77
C THR A 131 -7.40 -10.73 -5.02
N LEU A 132 -8.11 -9.62 -4.92
CA LEU A 132 -8.83 -9.06 -6.06
C LEU A 132 -7.97 -8.01 -6.75
N PHE A 133 -8.14 -7.87 -8.05
CA PHE A 133 -7.54 -6.76 -8.77
C PHE A 133 -8.49 -6.19 -9.82
N HIS A 134 -8.37 -4.90 -10.05
CA HIS A 134 -9.12 -4.16 -11.06
C HIS A 134 -8.13 -3.42 -11.95
N ARG A 135 -8.29 -3.51 -13.28
CA ARG A 135 -7.48 -2.74 -14.23
C ARG A 135 -8.25 -1.49 -14.62
N ASP A 136 -7.78 -0.35 -14.13
CA ASP A 136 -8.25 0.96 -14.54
C ASP A 136 -7.55 1.35 -15.85
N ILE A 137 -8.28 1.20 -16.95
CA ILE A 137 -7.77 1.47 -18.30
C ILE A 137 -7.62 2.98 -18.54
N GLN A 138 -8.41 3.82 -17.86
CA GLN A 138 -8.40 5.27 -18.08
C GLN A 138 -7.14 5.90 -17.50
N ASN A 139 -6.73 5.43 -16.32
CA ASN A 139 -5.55 5.93 -15.62
C ASN A 139 -4.30 5.06 -15.81
N ASP A 140 -4.39 3.97 -16.58
CA ASP A 140 -3.36 2.94 -16.78
C ASP A 140 -2.84 2.29 -15.46
N ILE A 141 -3.70 2.25 -14.44
CA ILE A 141 -3.38 1.77 -13.08
C ILE A 141 -4.01 0.39 -12.83
N THR A 142 -3.25 -0.50 -12.18
CA THR A 142 -3.81 -1.74 -11.60
C THR A 142 -4.06 -1.54 -10.11
N LEU A 143 -5.31 -1.67 -9.68
CA LEU A 143 -5.69 -1.72 -8.27
C LEU A 143 -5.68 -3.15 -7.75
N ILE A 144 -5.09 -3.39 -6.58
CA ILE A 144 -5.01 -4.70 -5.93
C ILE A 144 -5.46 -4.58 -4.48
N TYR A 145 -6.30 -5.50 -3.97
CA TYR A 145 -6.89 -5.42 -2.63
C TYR A 145 -7.50 -6.73 -2.11
#